data_AF-A0A7C6LTU3-F1
#
_entry.id   AF-A0A7C6LTU3-F1
#
_cell.length_a   1.000
_cell.length_b   1.000
_cell.length_c   1.000
_cell.angle_alpha   90.00
_cell.angle_beta   90.00
_cell.angle_gamma   90.00
#
_symmetry.space_group_name_H-M   'P 1'
#
loop_
_entity.id
_entity.type
_entity.pdbx_description
1 polymer ?
#
loop_
_entity_poly.entity_id
_entity_poly.type
_entity_poly.pdbx_seq_one_letter_code
_entity_poly.pdbx_strand_id
1 'polypeptide(L)'
;MTTGTTARAEAVERAARPAKGPGRITALDVARGAFLILSVTSVSFITPRPAPLIHAPWIGIRYVDLIFPLFVSLSGIGLAFAYRNHTPLLITMRRISVLIVTGLIYNAVVQGSWSWDGLEVTGPLQMYAALVAMISILHLVFRSWRAWAVLTLATAVLLAVAFAWYAARCPGLSISPTCNPSRVLDTRLFGTHMYGGGRPGHDPSGVIAIAGAFLTAAVGTTAGHLALESRRAQWHLGPRRLLAWAAVVFVTGFALTSLVPAFKRLWTPSFALMSAALGIVIFSVAFQAFDVPARPTWQRVRERLAQPLVALGRNSLLVYFGSHLLVVVMARGGPPHSTAHRLQESLSLGTGSRWGFVILMLAFWWGLALILHRRRIYIHT
;
A
#
# COMPACT_ATOMS: atom_id res chain seq x y z
N MET A 1 -12.13 -15.16 -54.24
CA MET A 1 -13.07 -14.46 -53.32
C MET A 1 -12.82 -14.78 -51.82
N THR A 2 -11.65 -15.30 -51.42
CA THR A 2 -11.40 -15.79 -50.05
C THR A 2 -10.43 -14.93 -49.21
N THR A 3 -9.89 -13.84 -49.76
CA THR A 3 -8.89 -12.98 -49.09
C THR A 3 -9.51 -11.82 -48.30
N GLY A 4 -10.78 -11.47 -48.53
CA GLY A 4 -11.45 -10.35 -47.86
C GLY A 4 -12.01 -10.69 -46.47
N THR A 5 -12.27 -11.96 -46.18
CA THR A 5 -12.90 -12.42 -44.93
C THR A 5 -11.90 -12.51 -43.78
N THR A 6 -10.65 -12.90 -44.04
CA THR A 6 -9.59 -12.98 -43.01
C THR A 6 -9.12 -11.60 -42.54
N ALA A 7 -8.98 -10.64 -43.45
CA ALA A 7 -8.62 -9.25 -43.11
C ALA A 7 -9.70 -8.57 -42.25
N ARG A 8 -10.98 -8.87 -42.50
CA ARG A 8 -12.10 -8.34 -41.72
C ARG A 8 -12.21 -8.99 -40.35
N ALA A 9 -11.90 -10.29 -40.23
CA ALA A 9 -11.83 -11.00 -38.95
C ALA A 9 -10.67 -10.49 -38.07
N GLU A 10 -9.48 -10.26 -38.65
CA GLU A 10 -8.35 -9.67 -37.92
C GLU A 10 -8.59 -8.21 -37.50
N ALA A 11 -9.31 -7.44 -38.31
CA ALA A 11 -9.70 -6.06 -37.96
C ALA A 11 -10.71 -6.02 -36.80
N VAL A 12 -11.66 -6.96 -36.77
CA VAL A 12 -12.62 -7.11 -35.67
C VAL A 12 -11.93 -7.62 -34.39
N GLU A 13 -10.94 -8.52 -34.50
CA GLU A 13 -10.15 -8.98 -33.35
C GLU A 13 -9.23 -7.87 -32.79
N ARG A 14 -8.69 -6.99 -33.64
CA ARG A 14 -7.96 -5.79 -33.19
C ARG A 14 -8.87 -4.75 -32.53
N ALA A 15 -10.12 -4.61 -32.98
CA ALA A 15 -11.12 -3.72 -32.37
C ALA A 15 -11.69 -4.28 -31.05
N ALA A 16 -11.68 -5.60 -30.84
CA ALA A 16 -12.13 -6.26 -29.62
C ALA A 16 -11.11 -6.24 -28.48
N ARG A 17 -9.84 -5.90 -28.75
CA ARG A 17 -8.86 -5.64 -27.69
C ARG A 17 -9.16 -4.27 -27.09
N PRO A 18 -9.42 -4.16 -25.78
CA PRO A 18 -9.59 -2.86 -25.16
C PRO A 18 -8.34 -2.04 -25.44
N ALA A 19 -8.50 -0.92 -26.14
CA ALA A 19 -7.46 0.09 -26.20
C ALA A 19 -7.00 0.35 -24.77
N LYS A 20 -5.70 0.16 -24.47
CA LYS A 20 -5.13 0.56 -23.18
C LYS A 20 -5.52 2.01 -22.99
N GLY A 21 -6.44 2.29 -22.07
CA GLY A 21 -6.87 3.65 -21.77
C GLY A 21 -5.63 4.55 -21.65
N PRO A 22 -5.62 5.72 -22.30
CA PRO A 22 -4.42 6.53 -22.42
C PRO A 22 -3.93 6.92 -21.02
N GLY A 23 -2.84 6.29 -20.57
CA GLY A 23 -2.24 6.54 -19.26
C GLY A 23 -2.09 5.34 -18.32
N ARG A 24 -2.70 4.18 -18.60
CA ARG A 24 -2.56 3.00 -17.71
C ARG A 24 -1.18 2.36 -17.82
N ILE A 25 -0.52 2.12 -16.68
CA ILE A 25 0.79 1.45 -16.58
C ILE A 25 0.58 0.05 -15.97
N THR A 26 0.91 -1.00 -16.73
CA THR A 26 0.62 -2.40 -16.33
C THR A 26 1.42 -2.80 -15.09
N ALA A 27 2.66 -2.32 -15.00
CA ALA A 27 3.58 -2.58 -13.91
C ALA A 27 3.04 -2.18 -12.54
N LEU A 28 2.18 -1.16 -12.46
CA LEU A 28 1.59 -0.78 -11.19
C LEU A 28 0.62 -1.85 -10.69
N ASP A 29 -0.25 -2.35 -11.57
CA ASP A 29 -1.19 -3.42 -11.24
C ASP A 29 -0.41 -4.71 -10.90
N VAL A 30 0.65 -5.03 -11.64
CA VAL A 30 1.50 -6.20 -11.34
C VAL A 30 2.21 -6.06 -10.00
N ALA A 31 2.83 -4.92 -9.71
CA ALA A 31 3.53 -4.66 -8.46
C ALA A 31 2.58 -4.77 -7.26
N ARG A 32 1.36 -4.22 -7.38
CA ARG A 32 0.30 -4.39 -6.37
C ARG A 32 -0.08 -5.84 -6.21
N GLY A 33 -0.26 -6.59 -7.30
CA GLY A 33 -0.56 -8.02 -7.27
C GLY A 33 0.49 -8.84 -6.53
N ALA A 34 1.77 -8.62 -6.83
CA ALA A 34 2.89 -9.30 -6.19
C ALA A 34 2.95 -8.99 -4.68
N PHE A 35 2.76 -7.71 -4.32
CA PHE A 35 2.65 -7.30 -2.93
C PHE A 35 1.45 -7.93 -2.20
N LEU A 36 0.30 -8.10 -2.86
CA LEU A 36 -0.88 -8.70 -2.23
C LEU A 36 -0.70 -10.17 -1.92
N ILE A 37 0.05 -10.92 -2.75
CA ILE A 37 0.43 -12.30 -2.42
C ILE A 37 1.15 -12.31 -1.07
N LEU A 38 2.14 -11.43 -0.90
CA LEU A 38 2.84 -11.27 0.36
C LEU A 38 1.89 -10.90 1.51
N SER A 39 1.03 -9.90 1.32
CA SER A 39 0.11 -9.45 2.37
C SER A 39 -0.84 -10.56 2.83
N VAL A 40 -1.46 -11.28 1.88
CA VAL A 40 -2.39 -12.38 2.17
C VAL A 40 -1.65 -13.51 2.88
N THR A 41 -0.47 -13.89 2.38
CA THR A 41 0.38 -14.89 3.04
C THR A 41 0.66 -14.52 4.49
N SER A 42 1.03 -13.27 4.74
CA SER A 42 1.42 -12.81 6.09
C SER A 42 0.25 -12.84 7.07
N VAL A 43 -0.94 -12.38 6.64
CA VAL A 43 -2.12 -12.35 7.53
C VAL A 43 -2.71 -13.74 7.75
N SER A 44 -2.52 -14.68 6.81
CA SER A 44 -2.99 -16.06 6.95
C SER A 44 -2.18 -16.91 7.93
N PHE A 45 -1.02 -16.45 8.41
CA PHE A 45 -0.37 -17.10 9.57
C PHE A 45 -1.03 -16.60 10.87
N ILE A 46 -1.88 -17.43 11.47
CA ILE A 46 -2.69 -17.05 12.64
C ILE A 46 -1.90 -17.24 13.94
N THR A 47 -1.74 -18.48 14.42
CA THR A 47 -1.02 -18.76 15.68
C THR A 47 -0.32 -20.13 15.66
N PRO A 48 0.91 -20.24 16.21
CA PRO A 48 1.85 -19.14 16.45
C PRO A 48 2.34 -18.52 15.14
N ARG A 49 2.58 -17.20 15.17
CA ARG A 49 3.16 -16.49 14.02
C ARG A 49 4.67 -16.72 13.96
N PRO A 50 5.24 -17.00 12.77
CA PRO A 50 6.69 -17.00 12.57
C PRO A 50 7.33 -15.69 13.02
N ALA A 51 8.55 -15.74 13.57
CA ALA A 51 9.26 -14.57 14.08
C ALA A 51 9.36 -13.38 13.08
N PRO A 52 9.57 -13.58 11.77
CA PRO A 52 9.56 -12.48 10.80
C PRO A 52 8.20 -11.75 10.67
N LEU A 53 7.10 -12.42 11.04
CA LEU A 53 5.73 -11.91 10.98
C LEU A 53 5.24 -11.26 12.27
N ILE A 54 6.16 -11.05 13.22
CA ILE A 54 5.92 -10.33 14.47
C ILE A 54 6.51 -8.93 14.33
N HIS A 55 5.72 -7.90 14.67
CA HIS A 55 6.14 -6.51 14.60
C HIS A 55 7.30 -6.20 15.56
N ALA A 56 8.11 -5.20 15.23
CA ALA A 56 9.08 -4.66 16.18
C ALA A 56 8.37 -4.17 17.47
N PRO A 57 8.90 -4.45 18.67
CA PRO A 57 8.26 -4.03 19.92
C PRO A 57 8.13 -2.51 20.03
N TRP A 58 9.12 -1.74 19.59
CA TRP A 58 9.05 -0.28 19.52
C TRP A 58 9.88 0.27 18.35
N ILE A 59 11.20 0.35 18.54
CA ILE A 59 12.16 0.72 17.50
C ILE A 59 12.57 -0.52 16.71
N GLY A 60 12.86 -0.34 15.43
CA GLY A 60 13.29 -1.37 14.50
C GLY A 60 12.32 -1.61 13.35
N ILE A 61 12.78 -2.43 12.41
CA ILE A 61 12.02 -2.82 11.23
C ILE A 61 12.02 -4.35 11.16
N ARG A 62 10.84 -4.95 11.14
CA ARG A 62 10.61 -6.37 10.81
C ARG A 62 9.97 -6.48 9.43
N TYR A 63 9.98 -7.69 8.87
CA TYR A 63 9.43 -7.93 7.55
C TYR A 63 7.95 -7.52 7.42
N VAL A 64 7.13 -7.85 8.42
CA VAL A 64 5.71 -7.45 8.48
C VAL A 64 5.49 -5.95 8.58
N ASP A 65 6.50 -5.18 9.01
CA ASP A 65 6.41 -3.72 9.08
C ASP A 65 6.41 -3.07 7.70
N LEU A 66 6.98 -3.74 6.69
CA LEU A 66 7.11 -3.23 5.33
C LEU A 66 5.82 -3.40 4.50
N ILE A 67 4.89 -4.26 4.93
CA ILE A 67 3.70 -4.59 4.14
C ILE A 67 2.84 -3.34 3.88
N PHE A 68 2.42 -2.65 4.93
CA PHE A 68 1.53 -1.50 4.75
C PHE A 68 2.20 -0.31 4.01
N PRO A 69 3.46 0.07 4.29
CA PRO A 69 4.16 1.08 3.50
C PRO A 69 4.34 0.72 2.01
N LEU A 70 4.50 -0.57 1.68
CA LEU A 70 4.51 -1.01 0.27
C LEU A 70 3.16 -0.72 -0.40
N PHE A 71 2.04 -1.00 0.27
CA PHE A 71 0.72 -0.60 -0.21
C PHE A 71 0.62 0.93 -0.41
N VAL A 72 1.08 1.72 0.56
CA VAL A 72 1.01 3.19 0.52
C VAL A 72 1.88 3.78 -0.61
N SER A 73 3.10 3.31 -0.80
CA SER A 73 3.99 3.78 -1.87
C SER A 73 3.45 3.42 -3.26
N LEU A 74 2.97 2.20 -3.48
CA LEU A 74 2.30 1.80 -4.72
C LEU A 74 0.97 2.56 -4.92
N SER A 75 0.29 2.93 -3.85
CA SER A 75 -0.90 3.79 -3.93
C SER A 75 -0.53 5.22 -4.37
N GLY A 76 0.55 5.77 -3.83
CA GLY A 76 1.12 7.06 -4.24
C GLY A 76 1.42 7.17 -5.74
N ILE A 77 1.97 6.10 -6.34
CA ILE A 77 2.17 6.01 -7.80
C ILE A 77 0.83 6.11 -8.54
N GLY A 78 -0.19 5.37 -8.07
CA GLY A 78 -1.52 5.41 -8.66
C GLY A 78 -2.22 6.76 -8.50
N LEU A 79 -1.99 7.45 -7.38
CA LEU A 79 -2.51 8.80 -7.14
C LEU A 79 -1.88 9.82 -8.08
N ALA A 80 -0.60 9.70 -8.41
CA ALA A 80 0.03 10.52 -9.45
C ALA A 80 -0.67 10.33 -10.80
N PHE A 81 -1.06 9.10 -11.16
CA PHE A 81 -1.77 8.84 -12.42
C PHE A 81 -3.18 9.43 -12.40
N ALA A 82 -3.89 9.27 -11.29
CA ALA A 82 -5.27 9.76 -11.13
C ALA A 82 -5.34 11.30 -11.17
N TYR A 83 -4.45 11.98 -10.42
CA TYR A 83 -4.51 13.42 -10.21
C TYR A 83 -3.55 14.23 -11.08
N ARG A 84 -2.85 13.58 -12.02
CA ARG A 84 -2.01 14.28 -13.02
C ARG A 84 -2.80 15.35 -13.75
N ASN A 85 -3.98 14.96 -14.23
CA ASN A 85 -4.93 15.83 -14.90
C ASN A 85 -5.96 16.34 -13.88
N HIS A 86 -6.71 17.37 -14.26
CA HIS A 86 -7.79 17.88 -13.43
C HIS A 86 -8.81 16.76 -13.13
N THR A 87 -9.02 16.48 -11.86
CA THR A 87 -10.05 15.54 -11.37
C THR A 87 -11.15 16.36 -10.69
N PRO A 88 -12.43 16.17 -11.05
CA PRO A 88 -13.52 16.87 -10.41
C PRO A 88 -13.56 16.61 -8.89
N LEU A 89 -13.74 17.67 -8.11
CA LEU A 89 -13.77 17.62 -6.64
C LEU A 89 -14.78 16.59 -6.12
N LEU A 90 -15.95 16.46 -6.76
CA LEU A 90 -16.98 15.52 -6.35
C LEU A 90 -16.51 14.06 -6.39
N ILE A 91 -15.67 13.68 -7.37
CA ILE A 91 -15.12 12.33 -7.47
C ILE A 91 -14.17 12.07 -6.31
N THR A 92 -13.31 13.05 -6.00
CA THR A 92 -12.38 12.98 -4.86
C THR A 92 -13.11 12.93 -3.53
N MET A 93 -14.14 13.75 -3.34
CA MET A 93 -14.94 13.75 -2.11
C MET A 93 -15.69 12.44 -1.93
N ARG A 94 -16.31 11.91 -3.00
CA ARG A 94 -16.96 10.59 -2.96
C ARG A 94 -15.98 9.50 -2.52
N ARG A 95 -14.77 9.49 -3.10
CA ARG A 95 -13.69 8.56 -2.74
C ARG A 95 -13.31 8.66 -1.25
N ILE A 96 -13.08 9.87 -0.76
CA ILE A 96 -12.72 10.12 0.64
C ILE A 96 -13.85 9.66 1.57
N SER A 97 -15.10 10.00 1.26
CA SER A 97 -16.26 9.59 2.06
C SER A 97 -16.43 8.08 2.12
N VAL A 98 -16.27 7.38 0.98
CA VAL A 98 -16.34 5.91 0.95
C VAL A 98 -15.25 5.28 1.82
N LEU A 99 -14.02 5.81 1.77
CA LEU A 99 -12.90 5.33 2.59
C LEU A 99 -13.14 5.56 4.08
N ILE A 100 -13.67 6.72 4.48
CA ILE A 100 -13.99 7.02 5.88
C ILE A 100 -15.10 6.09 6.38
N VAL A 101 -16.22 6.00 5.67
CA VAL A 101 -17.37 5.20 6.09
C VAL A 101 -17.02 3.71 6.13
N THR A 102 -16.37 3.20 5.08
CA THR A 102 -15.93 1.79 5.06
C THR A 102 -14.88 1.53 6.13
N GLY A 103 -14.02 2.51 6.44
CA GLY A 103 -13.05 2.44 7.52
C GLY A 103 -13.68 2.31 8.90
N LEU A 104 -14.71 3.09 9.19
CA LEU A 104 -15.45 3.01 10.46
C LEU A 104 -16.17 1.66 10.60
N ILE A 105 -16.81 1.18 9.53
CA ILE A 105 -17.44 -0.15 9.50
C ILE A 105 -16.38 -1.24 9.70
N TYR A 106 -15.24 -1.14 9.01
CA TYR A 106 -14.13 -2.07 9.15
C TYR A 106 -13.64 -2.13 10.60
N ASN A 107 -13.41 -0.97 11.24
CA ASN A 107 -12.95 -0.87 12.61
C ASN A 107 -13.96 -1.48 13.61
N ALA A 108 -15.25 -1.16 13.48
CA ALA A 108 -16.31 -1.74 14.30
C ALA A 108 -16.36 -3.28 14.19
N VAL A 109 -16.26 -3.81 12.97
CA VAL A 109 -16.21 -5.27 12.75
C VAL A 109 -14.92 -5.87 13.30
N VAL A 110 -13.76 -5.23 13.15
CA VAL A 110 -12.49 -5.76 13.69
C VAL A 110 -12.52 -5.80 15.22
N GLN A 111 -13.04 -4.76 15.87
CA GLN A 111 -13.16 -4.69 17.33
C GLN A 111 -14.26 -5.61 17.88
N GLY A 112 -15.28 -5.93 17.06
CA GLY A 112 -16.46 -6.67 17.51
C GLY A 112 -17.41 -5.82 18.36
N SER A 113 -17.28 -4.49 18.31
CA SER A 113 -18.18 -3.54 18.97
C SER A 113 -18.71 -2.52 17.98
N TRP A 114 -19.98 -2.15 18.16
CA TRP A 114 -20.65 -1.06 17.44
C TRP A 114 -20.98 0.11 18.37
N SER A 115 -20.51 0.08 19.62
CA SER A 115 -20.66 1.20 20.55
C SER A 115 -19.81 2.38 20.08
N TRP A 116 -20.38 3.58 20.11
CA TRP A 116 -19.61 4.80 19.90
C TRP A 116 -18.49 4.94 20.94
N ASP A 117 -18.79 4.57 22.19
CA ASP A 117 -17.82 4.51 23.27
C ASP A 117 -16.75 3.46 22.94
N GLY A 118 -15.56 3.94 22.59
CA GLY A 118 -14.40 3.12 22.26
C GLY A 118 -14.26 2.70 20.79
N LEU A 119 -15.16 3.13 19.88
CA LEU A 119 -14.98 2.89 18.45
C LEU A 119 -13.71 3.62 17.97
N GLU A 120 -12.75 2.87 17.45
CA GLU A 120 -11.56 3.49 16.84
C GLU A 120 -11.96 4.28 15.59
N VAL A 121 -11.82 5.61 15.63
CA VAL A 121 -12.08 6.50 14.49
C VAL A 121 -10.84 6.68 13.62
N THR A 122 -9.66 6.39 14.18
CA THR A 122 -8.41 6.29 13.45
C THR A 122 -8.28 4.88 12.86
N GLY A 123 -7.64 4.76 11.70
CA GLY A 123 -7.44 3.47 11.08
C GLY A 123 -6.77 3.56 9.72
N PRO A 124 -6.35 2.41 9.15
CA PRO A 124 -5.64 2.40 7.87
C PRO A 124 -6.42 3.00 6.71
N LEU A 125 -7.75 2.84 6.68
CA LEU A 125 -8.62 3.38 5.63
C LEU A 125 -8.81 4.89 5.78
N GLN A 126 -8.91 5.40 7.01
CA GLN A 126 -8.98 6.82 7.33
C GLN A 126 -7.64 7.51 7.04
N MET A 127 -6.52 6.88 7.38
CA MET A 127 -5.19 7.30 6.94
C MET A 127 -5.15 7.41 5.41
N TYR A 128 -5.60 6.37 4.69
CA TYR A 128 -5.61 6.40 3.23
C TYR A 128 -6.51 7.52 2.67
N ALA A 129 -7.66 7.79 3.29
CA ALA A 129 -8.52 8.92 2.94
C ALA A 129 -7.79 10.27 3.10
N ALA A 130 -7.06 10.46 4.21
CA ALA A 130 -6.24 11.64 4.44
C ALA A 130 -5.13 11.79 3.39
N LEU A 131 -4.47 10.69 3.02
CA LEU A 131 -3.45 10.70 1.95
C LEU A 131 -4.04 11.09 0.60
N VAL A 132 -5.22 10.58 0.25
CA VAL A 132 -5.94 10.99 -0.98
C VAL A 132 -6.24 12.48 -0.95
N ALA A 133 -6.76 13.00 0.17
CA ALA A 133 -7.06 14.42 0.33
C ALA A 133 -5.80 15.29 0.16
N MET A 134 -4.75 15.02 0.95
CA MET A 134 -3.48 15.75 0.89
C MET A 134 -2.86 15.72 -0.50
N ILE A 135 -2.75 14.54 -1.12
CA ILE A 135 -2.13 14.40 -2.43
C ILE A 135 -2.97 15.09 -3.52
N SER A 136 -4.30 14.99 -3.46
CA SER A 136 -5.18 15.66 -4.43
C SER A 136 -5.05 17.18 -4.39
N ILE A 137 -5.01 17.77 -3.18
CA ILE A 137 -4.84 19.22 -2.97
C ILE A 137 -3.45 19.66 -3.42
N LEU A 138 -2.40 18.94 -3.03
CA LEU A 138 -1.03 19.27 -3.40
C LEU A 138 -0.78 19.16 -4.92
N HIS A 139 -1.49 18.28 -5.63
CA HIS A 139 -1.45 18.22 -7.09
C HIS A 139 -2.00 19.47 -7.77
N LEU A 140 -2.73 20.36 -7.07
CA LEU A 140 -3.12 21.67 -7.62
C LEU A 140 -1.89 22.56 -7.87
N VAL A 141 -0.85 22.42 -7.05
CA VAL A 141 0.38 23.23 -7.10
C VAL A 141 1.55 22.45 -7.70
N PHE A 142 1.78 21.23 -7.23
CA PHE A 142 2.94 20.41 -7.61
C PHE A 142 2.59 19.46 -8.77
N ARG A 143 3.03 19.80 -9.99
CA ARG A 143 2.67 19.03 -11.21
C ARG A 143 3.82 18.27 -11.88
N SER A 144 5.04 18.32 -11.33
CA SER A 144 6.22 17.64 -11.87
C SER A 144 6.88 16.73 -10.85
N TRP A 145 7.60 15.71 -11.33
CA TRP A 145 8.35 14.82 -10.43
C TRP A 145 9.39 15.58 -9.60
N ARG A 146 10.02 16.62 -10.16
CA ARG A 146 11.02 17.44 -9.44
C ARG A 146 10.38 18.16 -8.25
N ALA A 147 9.21 18.75 -8.48
CA ALA A 147 8.49 19.49 -7.45
C ALA A 147 8.03 18.56 -6.31
N TRP A 148 7.52 17.37 -6.66
CA TRP A 148 7.20 16.33 -5.69
C TRP A 148 8.43 15.79 -4.95
N ALA A 149 9.57 15.61 -5.63
CA ALA A 149 10.81 15.16 -5.01
C ALA A 149 11.32 16.17 -3.97
N VAL A 150 11.35 17.47 -4.32
CA VAL A 150 11.75 18.55 -3.40
C VAL A 150 10.81 18.61 -2.20
N LEU A 151 9.48 18.62 -2.44
CA LEU A 151 8.49 18.60 -1.36
C LEU A 151 8.71 17.42 -0.41
N THR A 152 8.90 16.22 -0.96
CA THR A 152 9.08 14.99 -0.19
C THR A 152 10.35 15.04 0.66
N LEU A 153 11.49 15.40 0.07
CA LEU A 153 12.78 15.44 0.76
C LEU A 153 12.83 16.56 1.81
N ALA A 154 12.33 17.75 1.49
CA ALA A 154 12.24 18.87 2.44
C ALA A 154 11.34 18.53 3.63
N THR A 155 10.17 17.94 3.37
CA THR A 155 9.24 17.51 4.44
C THR A 155 9.85 16.40 5.28
N ALA A 156 10.60 15.46 4.67
CA ALA A 156 11.26 14.39 5.41
C ALA A 156 12.34 14.91 6.36
N VAL A 157 13.17 15.86 5.91
CA VAL A 157 14.18 16.51 6.76
C VAL A 157 13.52 17.31 7.88
N LEU A 158 12.49 18.11 7.57
CA LEU A 158 11.75 18.89 8.56
C LEU A 158 11.14 17.99 9.65
N LEU A 159 10.49 16.90 9.25
CA LEU A 159 9.94 15.93 10.19
C LEU A 159 11.06 15.26 11.00
N ALA A 160 12.18 14.89 10.39
CA ALA A 160 13.28 14.27 11.13
C ALA A 160 13.85 15.22 12.19
N VAL A 161 14.01 16.50 11.86
CA VAL A 161 14.42 17.54 12.83
C VAL A 161 13.38 17.70 13.93
N ALA A 162 12.08 17.70 13.61
CA ALA A 162 11.02 17.78 14.63
C ALA A 162 11.03 16.57 15.57
N PHE A 163 11.24 15.36 15.04
CA PHE A 163 11.40 14.14 15.85
C PHE A 163 12.66 14.22 16.74
N ALA A 164 13.79 14.67 16.21
CA ALA A 164 15.03 14.85 16.99
C ALA A 164 14.88 15.90 18.10
N TRP A 165 14.23 17.02 17.79
CA TRP A 165 13.89 18.08 18.75
C TRP A 165 13.00 17.56 19.87
N TYR A 166 12.03 16.69 19.55
CA TYR A 166 11.18 16.04 20.55
C TYR A 166 11.97 15.05 21.39
N ALA A 167 12.80 14.22 20.75
CA ALA A 167 13.65 13.23 21.40
C ALA A 167 14.60 13.87 22.43
N ALA A 168 15.15 15.05 22.13
CA ALA A 168 16.01 15.80 23.04
C ALA A 168 15.33 16.22 24.37
N ARG A 169 13.99 16.18 24.44
CA ARG A 169 13.20 16.47 25.65
C ARG A 169 12.72 15.20 26.37
N CYS A 170 13.03 14.03 25.82
CA CYS A 170 12.68 12.75 26.41
C CYS A 170 13.82 12.19 27.26
N PRO A 171 13.51 11.38 28.29
CA PRO A 171 14.51 10.65 29.04
C PRO A 171 15.41 9.81 28.11
N GLY A 172 16.73 9.88 28.34
CA GLY A 172 17.71 9.19 27.51
C GLY A 172 17.82 9.70 26.07
N LEU A 173 17.36 10.94 25.79
CA LEU A 173 17.44 11.60 24.48
C LEU A 173 16.82 10.76 23.34
N SER A 174 15.83 9.93 23.68
CA SER A 174 15.24 8.97 22.74
C SER A 174 13.72 8.91 22.88
N ILE A 175 13.07 8.62 21.76
CA ILE A 175 11.61 8.50 21.72
C ILE A 175 11.21 7.12 22.23
N SER A 176 10.30 7.11 23.20
CA SER A 176 9.83 5.90 23.88
C SER A 176 8.30 5.79 23.82
N PRO A 177 7.71 4.63 24.16
CA PRO A 177 6.25 4.50 24.27
C PRO A 177 5.63 5.52 25.22
N THR A 178 6.37 6.00 26.22
CA THR A 178 5.89 6.95 27.21
C THR A 178 6.22 8.40 26.86
N CYS A 179 7.24 8.67 26.05
CA CYS A 179 7.62 9.99 25.58
C CYS A 179 7.73 10.03 24.06
N ASN A 180 6.63 10.39 23.39
CA ASN A 180 6.56 10.54 21.95
C ASN A 180 5.46 11.55 21.53
N PRO A 181 5.57 12.15 20.33
CA PRO A 181 4.62 13.19 19.89
C PRO A 181 3.20 12.66 19.65
N SER A 182 3.04 11.40 19.23
CA SER A 182 1.71 10.79 18.98
C SER A 182 0.91 10.71 20.28
N ARG A 183 1.56 10.32 21.39
CA ARG A 183 0.93 10.27 22.71
C ARG A 183 0.31 11.60 23.14
N VAL A 184 0.92 12.73 22.77
CA VAL A 184 0.40 14.05 23.16
C VAL A 184 -0.65 14.51 22.17
N LEU A 185 -0.32 14.50 20.87
CA LEU A 185 -1.17 15.07 19.85
C LEU A 185 -2.40 14.20 19.58
N ASP A 186 -2.21 12.91 19.33
CA ASP A 186 -3.30 12.02 18.95
C ASP A 186 -4.25 11.76 20.12
N THR A 187 -3.75 11.71 21.36
CA THR A 187 -4.63 11.60 22.54
C THR A 187 -5.47 12.85 22.75
N ARG A 188 -4.96 14.05 22.45
CA ARG A 188 -5.77 15.29 22.51
C ARG A 188 -6.85 15.33 21.42
N LEU A 189 -6.56 14.80 20.24
CA LEU A 189 -7.46 14.86 19.09
C LEU A 189 -8.51 13.74 19.09
N PHE A 190 -8.12 12.52 19.47
CA PHE A 190 -8.95 11.33 19.32
C PHE A 190 -9.33 10.67 20.65
N GLY A 191 -8.58 10.91 21.73
CA GLY A 191 -8.88 10.36 23.05
C GLY A 191 -9.07 8.83 23.03
N THR A 192 -10.24 8.38 23.50
CA THR A 192 -10.62 6.95 23.55
C THR A 192 -10.85 6.32 22.17
N HIS A 193 -10.94 7.12 21.11
CA HIS A 193 -11.13 6.66 19.75
C HIS A 193 -9.82 6.34 19.00
N MET A 194 -8.69 6.38 19.70
CA MET A 194 -7.41 5.91 19.18
C MET A 194 -7.36 4.39 19.12
N TYR A 195 -6.46 3.84 18.30
CA TYR A 195 -6.13 2.42 18.29
C TYR A 195 -5.87 1.86 19.71
N GLY A 196 -6.54 0.77 20.05
CA GLY A 196 -6.46 0.12 21.37
C GLY A 196 -6.90 1.04 22.52
N GLY A 197 -7.76 2.03 22.25
CA GLY A 197 -8.19 3.04 23.22
C GLY A 197 -7.05 3.89 23.76
N GLY A 198 -5.96 4.07 22.98
CA GLY A 198 -4.79 4.84 23.38
C GLY A 198 -3.85 4.13 24.39
N ARG A 199 -4.21 2.93 24.87
CA ARG A 199 -3.38 2.12 25.79
C ARG A 199 -1.95 1.88 25.29
N PRO A 200 -1.69 1.69 23.97
CA PRO A 200 -0.33 1.54 23.47
C PRO A 200 0.55 2.81 23.57
N GLY A 201 0.01 3.96 23.99
CA GLY A 201 0.75 5.22 24.13
C GLY A 201 1.12 5.88 22.79
N HIS A 202 0.52 5.46 21.69
CA HIS A 202 0.63 6.04 20.35
C HIS A 202 -0.53 5.54 19.49
N ASP A 203 -0.80 6.23 18.38
CA ASP A 203 -1.73 5.78 17.35
C ASP A 203 -1.00 5.50 16.02
N PRO A 204 -0.96 4.24 15.54
CA PRO A 204 -0.31 3.87 14.29
C PRO A 204 -1.05 4.42 13.04
N SER A 205 -2.23 5.00 13.21
CA SER A 205 -3.01 5.69 12.17
C SER A 205 -3.41 7.12 12.52
N GLY A 206 -2.82 7.67 13.59
CA GLY A 206 -3.02 9.07 14.01
C GLY A 206 -2.27 10.08 13.13
N VAL A 207 -2.30 11.34 13.53
CA VAL A 207 -1.75 12.48 12.76
C VAL A 207 -0.25 12.31 12.52
N ILE A 208 0.49 11.88 13.54
CA ILE A 208 1.95 11.67 13.42
C ILE A 208 2.26 10.57 12.40
N ALA A 209 1.52 9.46 12.44
CA ALA A 209 1.69 8.37 11.49
C ALA A 209 1.23 8.77 10.07
N ILE A 210 0.17 9.56 9.94
CA ILE A 210 -0.30 10.10 8.65
C ILE A 210 0.78 10.99 8.00
N ALA A 211 1.50 11.81 8.78
CA ALA A 211 2.59 12.63 8.26
C ALA A 211 3.74 11.78 7.69
N GLY A 212 4.09 10.69 8.35
CA GLY A 212 5.04 9.70 7.84
C GLY A 212 4.53 8.97 6.59
N ALA A 213 3.27 8.51 6.63
CA ALA A 213 2.64 7.81 5.51
C ALA A 213 2.53 8.72 4.28
N PHE A 214 2.36 10.03 4.48
CA PHE A 214 2.41 11.02 3.42
C PHE A 214 3.76 11.03 2.71
N LEU A 215 4.89 10.97 3.43
CA LEU A 215 6.21 10.84 2.79
C LEU A 215 6.29 9.57 1.94
N THR A 216 5.85 8.43 2.46
CA THR A 216 5.84 7.15 1.72
C THR A 216 4.99 7.26 0.45
N ALA A 217 3.82 7.89 0.52
CA ALA A 217 2.95 8.10 -0.63
C ALA A 217 3.53 9.13 -1.62
N ALA A 218 4.15 10.21 -1.14
CA ALA A 218 4.77 11.26 -1.96
C ALA A 218 6.02 10.76 -2.71
N VAL A 219 6.80 9.85 -2.10
CA VAL A 219 7.85 9.08 -2.80
C VAL A 219 7.26 8.30 -3.97
N GLY A 220 6.14 7.61 -3.74
CA GLY A 220 5.36 6.94 -4.77
C GLY A 220 4.86 7.90 -5.86
N THR A 221 4.33 9.06 -5.46
CA THR A 221 3.82 10.06 -6.38
C THR A 221 4.91 10.61 -7.31
N THR A 222 6.10 10.86 -6.77
CA THR A 222 7.30 11.23 -7.56
C THR A 222 7.63 10.16 -8.60
N ALA A 223 7.65 8.89 -8.19
CA ALA A 223 7.89 7.75 -9.08
C ALA A 223 6.81 7.62 -10.17
N GLY A 224 5.55 7.92 -9.84
CA GLY A 224 4.46 7.94 -10.82
C GLY A 224 4.66 9.00 -11.90
N HIS A 225 5.03 10.23 -11.53
CA HIS A 225 5.37 11.27 -12.49
C HIS A 225 6.59 10.90 -13.35
N LEU A 226 7.63 10.32 -12.75
CA LEU A 226 8.81 9.81 -13.49
C LEU A 226 8.42 8.72 -14.51
N ALA A 227 7.57 7.77 -14.14
CA ALA A 227 7.11 6.70 -15.02
C ALA A 227 6.27 7.24 -16.19
N LEU A 228 5.38 8.20 -15.91
CA LEU A 228 4.56 8.85 -16.93
C LEU A 228 5.38 9.67 -17.93
N GLU A 229 6.41 10.38 -17.47
CA GLU A 229 7.34 11.12 -18.33
C GLU A 229 8.17 10.16 -19.18
N SER A 230 8.76 9.13 -18.54
CA SER A 230 9.61 8.14 -19.22
C SER A 230 8.83 7.39 -20.29
N ARG A 231 7.57 7.02 -20.04
CA ARG A 231 6.73 6.34 -21.03
C ARG A 231 6.46 7.18 -22.29
N ARG A 232 6.42 8.51 -22.17
CA ARG A 232 6.14 9.41 -23.31
C ARG A 232 7.34 9.63 -24.22
N ALA A 233 8.54 9.76 -23.65
CA ALA A 233 9.73 10.17 -24.41
C ALA A 233 10.92 9.22 -24.33
N GLN A 234 11.14 8.57 -23.17
CA GLN A 234 12.39 7.86 -22.88
C GLN A 234 12.15 6.58 -22.07
N TRP A 235 11.41 5.64 -22.65
CA TRP A 235 10.96 4.42 -21.93
C TRP A 235 12.12 3.60 -21.37
N HIS A 236 13.25 3.56 -22.09
CA HIS A 236 14.44 2.81 -21.71
C HIS A 236 15.16 3.40 -20.48
N LEU A 237 14.98 4.70 -20.22
CA LEU A 237 15.51 5.35 -19.03
C LEU A 237 14.58 5.25 -17.82
N GLY A 238 13.31 4.85 -18.02
CA GLY A 238 12.32 4.75 -16.95
C GLY A 238 12.79 3.94 -15.75
N PRO A 239 13.19 2.67 -15.92
CA PRO A 239 13.70 1.85 -14.82
C PRO A 239 14.92 2.46 -14.13
N ARG A 240 15.86 3.04 -14.89
CA ARG A 240 17.06 3.68 -14.34
C ARG A 240 16.71 4.91 -13.50
N ARG A 241 15.80 5.76 -13.97
CA ARG A 241 15.31 6.93 -13.23
C ARG A 241 14.56 6.53 -11.96
N LEU A 242 13.75 5.48 -12.02
CA LEU A 242 13.06 4.93 -10.85
C LEU A 242 14.03 4.35 -9.83
N LEU A 243 15.06 3.61 -10.26
CA LEU A 243 16.11 3.10 -9.38
C LEU A 243 16.97 4.20 -8.79
N ALA A 244 17.30 5.25 -9.55
CA ALA A 244 18.00 6.42 -9.05
C ALA A 244 17.17 7.13 -7.97
N TRP A 245 15.87 7.30 -8.20
CA TRP A 245 14.97 7.85 -7.19
C TRP A 245 14.90 6.96 -5.93
N ALA A 246 14.76 5.65 -6.09
CA ALA A 246 14.78 4.69 -4.99
C ALA A 246 16.08 4.77 -4.17
N ALA A 247 17.23 4.90 -4.84
CA ALA A 247 18.53 5.06 -4.19
C ALA A 247 18.62 6.38 -3.40
N VAL A 248 18.20 7.51 -4.00
CA VAL A 248 18.20 8.82 -3.33
C VAL A 248 17.35 8.78 -2.05
N VAL A 249 16.12 8.25 -2.12
CA VAL A 249 15.25 8.19 -0.94
C VAL A 249 15.75 7.18 0.09
N PHE A 250 16.33 6.04 -0.34
CA PHE A 250 16.91 5.08 0.60
C PHE A 250 18.10 5.67 1.34
N VAL A 251 19.06 6.29 0.62
CA VAL A 251 20.25 6.93 1.21
C VAL A 251 19.83 8.07 2.13
N THR A 252 18.86 8.90 1.73
CA THR A 252 18.33 9.96 2.58
C THR A 252 17.68 9.39 3.83
N GLY A 253 16.79 8.39 3.69
CA GLY A 253 16.14 7.74 4.82
C GLY A 253 17.12 7.09 5.79
N PHE A 254 18.16 6.46 5.26
CA PHE A 254 19.26 5.90 6.04
C PHE A 254 20.05 7.00 6.76
N ALA A 255 20.41 8.09 6.09
CA ALA A 255 21.08 9.23 6.73
C ALA A 255 20.24 9.85 7.86
N LEU A 256 18.92 9.96 7.67
CA LEU A 256 17.99 10.45 8.70
C LEU A 256 17.90 9.54 9.93
N THR A 257 18.39 8.31 9.88
CA THR A 257 18.46 7.44 11.08
C THR A 257 19.35 8.02 12.19
N SER A 258 20.29 8.90 11.83
CA SER A 258 21.11 9.65 12.78
C SER A 258 20.31 10.67 13.61
N LEU A 259 19.18 11.16 13.07
CA LEU A 259 18.29 12.12 13.75
C LEU A 259 17.11 11.41 14.42
N VAL A 260 16.53 10.41 13.74
CA VAL A 260 15.40 9.65 14.25
C VAL A 260 15.48 8.20 13.77
N PRO A 261 15.49 7.21 14.68
CA PRO A 261 15.54 5.79 14.32
C PRO A 261 14.40 5.40 13.38
N ALA A 262 14.67 4.45 12.48
CA ALA A 262 13.65 3.96 11.56
C ALA A 262 12.75 2.91 12.24
N PHE A 263 11.50 3.27 12.48
CA PHE A 263 10.46 2.34 12.96
C PHE A 263 9.04 2.75 12.57
N LYS A 264 8.17 1.73 12.48
CA LYS A 264 6.81 1.83 11.96
C LYS A 264 5.81 2.46 12.91
N ARG A 265 5.94 2.25 14.22
CA ARG A 265 4.88 2.61 15.20
C ARG A 265 4.49 4.09 15.15
N LEU A 266 5.45 4.98 14.87
CA LEU A 266 5.20 6.41 14.64
C LEU A 266 5.35 6.82 13.17
N TRP A 267 5.56 5.86 12.28
CA TRP A 267 5.88 6.08 10.87
C TRP A 267 6.99 7.12 10.69
N THR A 268 8.10 6.94 11.39
CA THR A 268 9.23 7.89 11.36
C THR A 268 9.69 8.22 9.93
N PRO A 269 10.19 9.44 9.65
CA PRO A 269 10.56 9.84 8.30
C PRO A 269 11.68 8.99 7.69
N SER A 270 12.63 8.51 8.51
CA SER A 270 13.66 7.55 8.09
C SER A 270 13.03 6.22 7.62
N PHE A 271 12.11 5.66 8.40
CA PHE A 271 11.32 4.49 8.00
C PHE A 271 10.47 4.73 6.76
N ALA A 272 9.82 5.89 6.66
CA ALA A 272 8.93 6.23 5.55
C ALA A 272 9.66 6.20 4.21
N LEU A 273 10.85 6.79 4.14
CA LEU A 273 11.67 6.83 2.94
C LEU A 273 12.29 5.46 2.61
N MET A 274 12.87 4.78 3.60
CA MET A 274 13.50 3.47 3.39
C MET A 274 12.49 2.41 2.92
N SER A 275 11.31 2.37 3.53
CA SER A 275 10.25 1.42 3.15
C SER A 275 9.63 1.76 1.78
N ALA A 276 9.49 3.06 1.45
CA ALA A 276 9.01 3.48 0.14
C ALA A 276 10.01 3.12 -0.98
N ALA A 277 11.32 3.19 -0.72
CA ALA A 277 12.36 2.80 -1.67
C ALA A 277 12.15 1.37 -2.20
N LEU A 278 11.82 0.43 -1.32
CA LEU A 278 11.51 -0.95 -1.69
C LEU A 278 10.30 -1.03 -2.64
N GLY A 279 9.26 -0.24 -2.36
CA GLY A 279 8.09 -0.13 -3.24
C GLY A 279 8.45 0.39 -4.64
N ILE A 280 9.35 1.37 -4.71
CA ILE A 280 9.86 1.90 -5.99
C ILE A 280 10.71 0.86 -6.73
N VAL A 281 11.54 0.08 -6.03
CA VAL A 281 12.31 -1.02 -6.64
C VAL A 281 11.38 -2.07 -7.24
N ILE A 282 10.38 -2.53 -6.50
CA ILE A 282 9.39 -3.51 -6.98
C ILE A 282 8.66 -2.95 -8.21
N PHE A 283 8.22 -1.69 -8.15
CA PHE A 283 7.58 -1.04 -9.29
C PHE A 283 8.53 -0.88 -10.49
N SER A 284 9.80 -0.55 -10.29
CA SER A 284 10.81 -0.41 -11.35
C SER A 284 11.07 -1.72 -12.07
N VAL A 285 11.21 -2.82 -11.32
CA VAL A 285 11.33 -4.17 -11.87
C VAL A 285 10.09 -4.53 -12.70
N ALA A 286 8.90 -4.27 -12.17
CA ALA A 286 7.66 -4.47 -12.92
C ALA A 286 7.58 -3.58 -14.17
N PHE A 287 8.04 -2.33 -14.09
CA PHE A 287 8.04 -1.38 -15.22
C PHE A 287 8.95 -1.86 -16.35
N GLN A 288 10.15 -2.32 -16.01
CA GLN A 288 11.09 -2.94 -16.94
C GLN A 288 10.51 -4.23 -17.56
N ALA A 289 9.81 -5.04 -16.77
CA ALA A 289 9.25 -6.30 -17.24
C ALA A 289 8.03 -6.14 -18.14
N PHE A 290 7.16 -5.15 -17.87
CA PHE A 290 5.81 -5.09 -18.48
C PHE A 290 5.51 -3.85 -19.31
N ASP A 291 6.16 -2.70 -19.07
CA ASP A 291 5.85 -1.44 -19.77
C ASP A 291 6.95 -0.98 -20.74
N VAL A 292 8.16 -1.55 -20.63
CA VAL A 292 9.22 -1.38 -21.63
C VAL A 292 8.90 -2.17 -22.91
N PRO A 293 8.87 -1.52 -24.10
CA PRO A 293 8.70 -2.17 -25.39
C PRO A 293 9.60 -3.40 -25.59
N ALA A 294 9.01 -4.47 -26.11
CA ALA A 294 9.72 -5.70 -26.46
C ALA A 294 9.28 -6.27 -27.81
N ARG A 295 9.88 -7.36 -28.27
CA ARG A 295 9.45 -8.05 -29.50
C ARG A 295 7.97 -8.47 -29.41
N PRO A 296 7.17 -8.40 -30.50
CA PRO A 296 5.71 -8.64 -30.45
C PRO A 296 5.29 -9.98 -29.85
N THR A 297 6.06 -11.05 -30.10
CA THR A 297 5.81 -12.38 -29.52
C THR A 297 5.99 -12.37 -28.00
N TRP A 298 7.09 -11.77 -27.52
CA TRP A 298 7.36 -11.67 -26.09
C TRP A 298 6.37 -10.76 -25.36
N GLN A 299 5.91 -9.67 -26.01
CA GLN A 299 4.86 -8.81 -25.47
C GLN A 299 3.56 -9.60 -25.19
N ARG A 300 3.14 -10.45 -26.12
CA ARG A 300 1.93 -11.29 -25.93
C ARG A 300 2.09 -12.28 -24.77
N VAL A 301 3.27 -12.89 -24.64
CA VAL A 301 3.55 -13.84 -23.55
C VAL A 301 3.52 -13.14 -22.19
N ARG A 302 4.25 -12.03 -22.03
CA ARG A 302 4.28 -11.29 -20.75
C ARG A 302 2.90 -10.75 -20.36
N GLU A 303 2.09 -10.32 -21.33
CA GLU A 303 0.75 -9.78 -21.04
C GLU A 303 -0.18 -10.88 -20.50
N ARG A 304 -0.05 -12.12 -21.00
CA ARG A 304 -0.78 -13.28 -20.46
C ARG A 304 -0.28 -13.66 -19.08
N LEU A 305 1.05 -13.72 -18.87
CA LEU A 305 1.64 -14.02 -17.57
C LEU A 305 1.34 -12.95 -16.50
N ALA A 306 1.12 -11.70 -16.91
CA ALA A 306 0.75 -10.61 -16.01
C ALA A 306 -0.70 -10.70 -15.52
N GLN A 307 -1.62 -11.31 -16.28
CA GLN A 307 -3.06 -11.30 -15.99
C GLN A 307 -3.41 -11.67 -14.54
N PRO A 308 -2.84 -12.74 -13.96
CA PRO A 308 -3.18 -13.13 -12.60
C PRO A 308 -2.78 -12.07 -11.56
N LEU A 309 -1.61 -11.43 -11.72
CA LEU A 309 -1.15 -10.37 -10.83
C LEU A 309 -1.90 -9.06 -11.08
N VAL A 310 -2.21 -8.76 -12.34
CA VAL A 310 -3.04 -7.60 -12.70
C VAL A 310 -4.45 -7.73 -12.10
N ALA A 311 -5.03 -8.92 -12.11
CA ALA A 311 -6.35 -9.16 -11.50
C ALA A 311 -6.35 -8.82 -10.00
N LEU A 312 -5.34 -9.27 -9.26
CA LEU A 312 -5.12 -8.91 -7.85
C LEU A 312 -4.91 -7.41 -7.69
N GLY A 313 -3.98 -6.81 -8.44
CA GLY A 313 -3.62 -5.40 -8.30
C GLY A 313 -4.76 -4.41 -8.58
N ARG A 314 -5.63 -4.75 -9.55
CA ARG A 314 -6.82 -3.95 -9.88
C ARG A 314 -7.86 -3.92 -8.77
N ASN A 315 -7.89 -4.93 -7.92
CA ASN A 315 -8.77 -5.03 -6.74
C ASN A 315 -7.98 -4.94 -5.44
N SER A 316 -6.83 -4.25 -5.46
CA SER A 316 -5.88 -4.24 -4.36
C SER A 316 -6.45 -3.80 -3.01
N LEU A 317 -7.28 -2.76 -2.99
CA LEU A 317 -7.93 -2.30 -1.76
C LEU A 317 -8.81 -3.39 -1.14
N LEU A 318 -9.66 -4.02 -1.96
CA LEU A 318 -10.55 -5.10 -1.54
C LEU A 318 -9.75 -6.29 -1.01
N VAL A 319 -8.74 -6.76 -1.76
CA VAL A 319 -7.95 -7.93 -1.37
C VAL A 319 -7.15 -7.66 -0.10
N TYR A 320 -6.53 -6.49 0.01
CA TYR A 320 -5.74 -6.11 1.19
C TYR A 320 -6.62 -6.06 2.46
N PHE A 321 -7.63 -5.19 2.48
CA PHE A 321 -8.46 -5.01 3.67
C PHE A 321 -9.41 -6.18 3.90
N GLY A 322 -9.96 -6.75 2.83
CA GLY A 322 -10.85 -7.90 2.91
C GLY A 322 -10.16 -9.14 3.45
N SER A 323 -8.90 -9.42 3.05
CA SER A 323 -8.16 -10.58 3.58
C SER A 323 -7.87 -10.43 5.08
N HIS A 324 -7.50 -9.23 5.51
CA HIS A 324 -7.31 -8.93 6.93
C HIS A 324 -8.62 -9.07 7.71
N LEU A 325 -9.72 -8.51 7.20
CA LEU A 325 -11.03 -8.60 7.84
C LEU A 325 -11.48 -10.06 7.97
N LEU A 326 -11.36 -10.83 6.89
CA LEU A 326 -11.77 -12.23 6.86
C LEU A 326 -11.01 -13.05 7.89
N VAL A 327 -9.68 -12.91 7.94
CA VAL A 327 -8.87 -13.63 8.94
C VAL A 327 -9.26 -13.21 10.36
N VAL A 328 -9.43 -11.91 10.63
CA VAL A 328 -9.84 -11.43 11.96
C VAL A 328 -11.17 -12.03 12.37
N VAL A 329 -12.17 -12.03 11.48
CA VAL A 329 -13.48 -12.61 11.75
C VAL A 329 -13.39 -14.12 11.97
N MET A 330 -12.63 -14.85 11.14
CA MET A 330 -12.46 -16.29 11.29
C MET A 330 -11.68 -16.67 12.56
N ALA A 331 -10.79 -15.80 13.03
CA ALA A 331 -9.97 -16.01 14.23
C ALA A 331 -10.69 -15.66 15.54
N ARG A 332 -11.92 -15.13 15.48
CA ARG A 332 -12.74 -14.86 16.67
C ARG A 332 -12.98 -16.13 17.49
N GLY A 333 -12.98 -15.98 18.82
CA GLY A 333 -13.06 -17.08 19.77
C GLY A 333 -11.71 -17.71 20.12
N GLY A 334 -10.64 -17.38 19.39
CA GLY A 334 -9.28 -17.87 19.66
C GLY A 334 -9.10 -19.38 19.46
N PRO A 335 -7.87 -19.91 19.56
CA PRO A 335 -7.64 -21.36 19.62
C PRO A 335 -8.27 -21.99 20.88
N PRO A 336 -8.88 -23.19 20.79
CA PRO A 336 -9.11 -23.99 19.59
C PRO A 336 -10.44 -23.67 18.87
N HIS A 337 -11.27 -22.79 19.42
CA HIS A 337 -12.67 -22.60 19.02
C HIS A 337 -12.87 -21.82 17.71
N SER A 338 -11.88 -21.03 17.30
CA SER A 338 -11.96 -20.21 16.10
C SER A 338 -12.01 -21.04 14.82
N THR A 339 -12.82 -20.61 13.86
CA THR A 339 -12.93 -21.27 12.55
C THR A 339 -11.58 -21.29 11.82
N ALA A 340 -10.78 -20.23 11.96
CA ALA A 340 -9.46 -20.15 11.37
C ALA A 340 -8.51 -21.24 11.91
N HIS A 341 -8.53 -21.47 13.22
CA HIS A 341 -7.71 -22.52 13.85
C HIS A 341 -8.14 -23.92 13.41
N ARG A 342 -9.45 -24.22 13.44
CA ARG A 342 -9.98 -25.52 12.99
C ARG A 342 -9.62 -25.82 11.54
N LEU A 343 -9.72 -24.82 10.67
CA LEU A 343 -9.38 -24.97 9.25
C LEU A 343 -7.87 -25.14 9.06
N GLN A 344 -7.06 -24.47 9.87
CA GLN A 344 -5.60 -24.64 9.87
C GLN A 344 -5.20 -26.06 10.29
N GLU A 345 -5.85 -26.61 11.31
CA GLU A 345 -5.61 -27.98 11.77
C GLU A 345 -6.06 -29.01 10.72
N SER A 346 -7.27 -28.85 10.15
CA SER A 346 -7.79 -29.78 9.14
C SER A 346 -6.98 -29.80 7.85
N LEU A 347 -6.34 -28.68 7.51
CA LEU A 347 -5.52 -28.54 6.30
C LEU A 347 -4.03 -28.77 6.55
N SER A 348 -3.65 -29.15 7.78
CA SER A 348 -2.27 -29.49 8.07
C SER A 348 -1.93 -30.87 7.47
N LEU A 349 -1.40 -30.86 6.26
CA LEU A 349 -0.73 -32.04 5.68
C LEU A 349 0.45 -32.36 6.61
N GLY A 350 0.44 -33.54 7.23
CA GLY A 350 1.26 -33.94 8.39
C GLY A 350 2.65 -33.29 8.51
N THR A 351 3.09 -33.07 9.76
CA THR A 351 4.21 -32.21 10.27
C THR A 351 3.80 -30.83 10.80
N GLY A 352 2.51 -30.53 10.96
CA GLY A 352 2.09 -29.23 11.49
C GLY A 352 2.32 -28.07 10.52
N SER A 353 2.46 -28.37 9.23
CA SER A 353 2.61 -27.39 8.16
C SER A 353 1.34 -26.53 8.04
N ARG A 354 1.47 -25.24 8.40
CA ARG A 354 0.37 -24.26 8.36
C ARG A 354 0.13 -23.66 6.97
N TRP A 355 0.88 -24.14 5.98
CA TRP A 355 0.78 -23.67 4.59
C TRP A 355 -0.55 -24.03 3.95
N GLY A 356 -1.25 -25.06 4.40
CA GLY A 356 -2.57 -25.44 3.86
C GLY A 356 -3.59 -24.29 3.93
N PHE A 357 -3.72 -23.66 5.10
CA PHE A 357 -4.60 -22.50 5.28
C PHE A 357 -4.13 -21.27 4.48
N VAL A 358 -2.81 -21.03 4.43
CA VAL A 358 -2.22 -19.94 3.63
C VAL A 358 -2.52 -20.10 2.13
N ILE A 359 -2.32 -21.31 1.59
CA ILE A 359 -2.59 -21.64 0.19
C ILE A 359 -4.09 -21.52 -0.09
N LEU A 360 -4.96 -21.98 0.81
CA LEU A 360 -6.41 -21.81 0.67
C LEU A 360 -6.80 -20.33 0.59
N MET A 361 -6.28 -19.49 1.49
CA MET A 361 -6.56 -18.05 1.50
C MET A 361 -6.04 -17.36 0.24
N LEU A 362 -4.83 -17.72 -0.21
CA LEU A 362 -4.29 -17.23 -1.48
C LEU A 362 -5.18 -17.65 -2.65
N ALA A 363 -5.55 -18.93 -2.74
CA ALA A 363 -6.40 -19.45 -3.81
C ALA A 363 -7.77 -18.76 -3.83
N PHE A 364 -8.38 -18.55 -2.65
CA PHE A 364 -9.64 -17.84 -2.52
C PHE A 364 -9.55 -16.39 -3.04
N TRP A 365 -8.61 -15.60 -2.52
CA TRP A 365 -8.47 -14.19 -2.91
C TRP A 365 -8.05 -14.02 -4.36
N TRP A 366 -7.21 -14.93 -4.86
CA TRP A 366 -6.77 -14.92 -6.24
C TRP A 366 -7.91 -15.32 -7.19
N GLY A 367 -8.67 -16.36 -6.86
CA GLY A 367 -9.86 -16.79 -7.59
C GLY A 367 -10.92 -15.69 -7.64
N LEU A 368 -11.21 -15.06 -6.50
CA LEU A 368 -12.13 -13.92 -6.42
C LEU A 368 -11.66 -12.75 -7.31
N ALA A 369 -10.38 -12.38 -7.24
CA ALA A 369 -9.82 -11.32 -8.06
C ALA A 369 -9.92 -11.64 -9.57
N LEU A 370 -9.69 -12.89 -9.97
CA LEU A 370 -9.86 -13.34 -11.35
C LEU A 370 -11.33 -13.27 -11.82
N ILE A 371 -12.28 -13.67 -10.97
CA ILE A 371 -13.72 -13.58 -11.27
C ILE A 371 -14.13 -12.11 -11.47
N LEU A 372 -13.76 -11.24 -10.53
CA LEU A 372 -14.04 -9.81 -10.61
C LEU A 372 -13.40 -9.18 -11.85
N HIS A 373 -12.16 -9.56 -12.16
CA HIS A 373 -11.46 -9.10 -13.36
C HIS A 373 -12.17 -9.52 -14.65
N ARG A 374 -12.62 -10.78 -14.75
CA ARG A 374 -13.40 -11.28 -15.90
C ARG A 374 -14.72 -10.53 -16.06
N ARG A 375 -15.37 -10.18 -14.95
CA ARG A 375 -16.61 -9.38 -14.93
C ARG A 375 -16.38 -7.87 -15.06
N ARG A 376 -15.12 -7.43 -15.17
CA ARG A 376 -14.71 -6.01 -15.21
C ARG A 376 -15.21 -5.20 -14.01
N ILE A 377 -15.37 -5.86 -12.86
CA ILE A 377 -15.72 -5.22 -11.59
C ILE A 377 -14.41 -4.84 -10.91
N TYR A 378 -14.23 -3.55 -10.69
CA TYR A 378 -13.06 -3.01 -10.01
C TYR A 378 -13.53 -2.09 -8.90
N ILE A 379 -13.21 -2.47 -7.66
CA ILE A 379 -13.51 -1.64 -6.51
C ILE A 379 -12.44 -0.56 -6.44
N HIS A 380 -12.69 0.51 -7.20
CA HIS A 380 -11.98 1.77 -7.07
C HIS A 380 -12.62 2.54 -5.93
N THR A 381 -11.88 2.77 -4.84
CA THR A 381 -12.12 3.96 -4.04
C THR A 381 -11.45 5.11 -4.72
#